data_AF-A0AAP0Z3B4-F1
#
_entry.id   AF-A0AAP0Z3B4-F1
#
_cell.length_a   1.000
_cell.length_b   1.000
_cell.length_c   1.000
_cell.angle_alpha   90.00
_cell.angle_beta   90.00
_cell.angle_gamma   90.00
#
_symmetry.space_group_name_H-M   'P 1'
#
loop_
_entity.id
_entity.type
_entity.pdbx_description
1 polymer ?
#
loop_
_entity_poly.entity_id
_entity_poly.type
_entity_poly.pdbx_seq_one_letter_code
_entity_poly.pdbx_strand_id
1 'polypeptide(L)'
;MRFRLTLLTAALLVSPLSQAKTTSPLPDVAAIADSVTNANDSADYLALQNHVQSALVEAIKGQHEKIERGQLEEAKQGNALADKAWLKASGYDFGKKDNQQAGIALLSAFSALPQDTLKQSLETVESINLNASATLRQQALIDAEGQNYLYFLADALGPRLGQAFVNAYNKGELGKAAALIKASEVSTGEAKKHFDYKRPFLIPGNTIHLVPDSAVVKDNQPYTADGGSFPSGHTNTGYTDALLMAQMVPERFVPLIDRGARYGYSRIVLGVHYPLDVMGSRMVAQRNVAHYLNDAAYRKLFDEAKQQLRDALEKECGMSLKACAQVPLKADPYAAQPMQTFYRFTMTYNLPAQPVKAAPVVVPQGAEVLLEAPLPNLSAAQRRQLLARTALANGYPLSGNADQSFWQRVNLHDAVSAGRR
;
A
#
# COMPACT_ATOMS: atom_id res chain seq x y z
N MET A 1 52.23 -36.32 5.50
CA MET A 1 52.03 -34.85 5.51
C MET A 1 50.72 -34.55 4.80
N ARG A 2 49.68 -34.12 5.52
CA ARG A 2 48.36 -33.77 4.97
C ARG A 2 48.42 -32.36 4.37
N PHE A 3 48.21 -32.23 3.05
CA PHE A 3 48.04 -30.93 2.42
C PHE A 3 46.64 -30.38 2.73
N ARG A 4 46.59 -29.24 3.42
CA ARG A 4 45.37 -28.44 3.63
C ARG A 4 45.15 -27.59 2.38
N LEU A 5 44.04 -27.81 1.69
CA LEU A 5 43.52 -26.87 0.68
C LEU A 5 42.80 -25.73 1.40
N THR A 6 43.38 -24.54 1.31
CA THR A 6 42.81 -23.29 1.79
C THR A 6 41.64 -22.89 0.89
N LEU A 7 40.46 -22.68 1.49
CA LEU A 7 39.32 -22.04 0.84
C LEU A 7 39.71 -20.65 0.35
N LEU A 8 39.64 -20.43 -0.97
CA LEU A 8 39.61 -19.08 -1.54
C LEU A 8 38.30 -18.40 -1.10
N THR A 9 38.42 -17.42 -0.22
CA THR A 9 37.40 -16.38 -0.03
C THR A 9 37.31 -15.57 -1.33
N ALA A 10 36.28 -15.83 -2.13
CA ALA A 10 35.88 -14.94 -3.21
C ALA A 10 35.33 -13.64 -2.60
N ALA A 11 36.18 -12.61 -2.53
CA ALA A 11 35.73 -11.25 -2.27
C ALA A 11 34.93 -10.77 -3.49
N LEU A 12 33.60 -10.88 -3.41
CA LEU A 12 32.71 -10.25 -4.39
C LEU A 12 32.82 -8.73 -4.23
N LEU A 13 33.44 -8.09 -5.22
CA LEU A 13 33.38 -6.65 -5.44
C LEU A 13 31.91 -6.27 -5.61
N VAL A 14 31.29 -5.76 -4.55
CA VAL A 14 30.00 -5.07 -4.64
C VAL A 14 30.29 -3.73 -5.32
N SER A 15 30.10 -3.67 -6.64
CA SER A 15 30.04 -2.40 -7.34
C SER A 15 28.95 -1.55 -6.66
N PRO A 16 29.19 -0.27 -6.33
CA PRO A 16 28.13 0.61 -5.90
C PRO A 16 27.19 0.78 -7.09
N LEU A 17 26.12 -0.01 -7.13
CA LEU A 17 24.99 0.31 -7.98
C LEU A 17 24.59 1.74 -7.62
N SER A 18 24.67 2.66 -8.60
CA SER A 18 24.17 4.02 -8.46
C SER A 18 22.76 3.92 -7.88
N GLN A 19 22.60 4.37 -6.63
CA GLN A 19 21.33 4.27 -5.93
C GLN A 19 20.30 5.08 -6.69
N ALA A 20 19.11 4.52 -6.85
CA ALA A 20 18.05 5.18 -7.57
C ALA A 20 17.69 6.51 -6.90
N LYS A 21 17.51 7.55 -7.71
CA LYS A 21 16.99 8.84 -7.24
C LYS A 21 15.59 8.63 -6.66
N THR A 22 15.43 8.97 -5.39
CA THR A 22 14.15 9.00 -4.66
C THR A 22 13.50 10.38 -4.68
N THR A 23 14.28 11.41 -4.97
CA THR A 23 13.80 12.78 -5.10
C THR A 23 13.23 13.03 -6.48
N SER A 24 12.00 13.56 -6.55
CA SER A 24 11.34 13.97 -7.80
C SER A 24 10.59 15.28 -7.61
N PRO A 25 10.58 16.20 -8.59
CA PRO A 25 9.76 17.41 -8.51
C PRO A 25 8.28 17.07 -8.25
N LEU A 26 7.63 17.78 -7.32
CA LEU A 26 6.24 17.51 -6.97
C LEU A 26 5.28 17.60 -8.17
N PRO A 27 5.43 18.55 -9.12
CA PRO A 27 4.59 18.57 -10.33
C PRO A 27 4.71 17.29 -11.18
N ASP A 28 5.91 16.73 -11.32
CA ASP A 28 6.13 15.50 -12.09
C ASP A 28 5.46 14.31 -11.41
N VAL A 29 5.57 14.23 -10.08
CA VAL A 29 4.91 13.20 -9.27
C VAL A 29 3.39 13.32 -9.37
N ALA A 30 2.85 14.54 -9.31
CA ALA A 30 1.42 14.79 -9.46
C ALA A 30 0.92 14.36 -10.84
N ALA A 31 1.66 14.65 -11.92
CA ALA A 31 1.33 14.21 -13.27
C ALA A 31 1.32 12.68 -13.40
N ILE A 32 2.30 11.99 -12.80
CA ILE A 32 2.30 10.52 -12.75
C ILE A 32 1.11 10.00 -11.96
N ALA A 33 0.82 10.58 -10.80
CA ALA A 33 -0.31 10.21 -9.96
C ALA A 33 -1.67 10.46 -10.65
N ASP A 34 -1.76 11.47 -11.52
CA ASP A 34 -2.95 11.77 -12.33
C ASP A 34 -3.13 10.76 -13.46
N SER A 35 -2.03 10.23 -14.02
CA SER A 35 -2.09 9.24 -15.10
C SER A 35 -2.84 7.95 -14.73
N VAL A 36 -3.02 7.67 -13.43
CA VAL A 36 -3.81 6.54 -12.91
C VAL A 36 -5.18 6.97 -12.37
N THR A 37 -5.70 8.12 -12.77
CA THR A 37 -7.04 8.62 -12.41
C THR A 37 -7.94 8.78 -13.64
N ASN A 38 -9.09 9.44 -13.47
CA ASN A 38 -9.95 9.88 -14.57
C ASN A 38 -9.32 10.95 -15.49
N ALA A 39 -8.09 11.40 -15.23
CA ALA A 39 -7.31 12.21 -16.18
C ALA A 39 -6.65 11.39 -17.30
N ASN A 40 -6.67 10.05 -17.21
CA ASN A 40 -6.14 9.17 -18.25
C ASN A 40 -7.00 9.23 -19.54
N ASP A 41 -6.42 8.95 -20.71
CA ASP A 41 -7.09 8.98 -22.02
C ASP A 41 -7.55 7.59 -22.54
N SER A 42 -7.23 6.51 -21.82
CA SER A 42 -7.64 5.15 -22.17
C SER A 42 -9.11 4.92 -21.82
N ALA A 43 -9.94 4.70 -22.85
CA ALA A 43 -11.36 4.42 -22.70
C ALA A 43 -11.63 3.19 -21.79
N ASP A 44 -10.86 2.12 -21.94
CA ASP A 44 -11.01 0.89 -21.13
C ASP A 44 -10.68 1.16 -19.66
N TYR A 45 -9.65 1.96 -19.39
CA TYR A 45 -9.27 2.32 -18.03
C TYR A 45 -10.31 3.24 -17.38
N LEU A 46 -10.81 4.24 -18.10
CA LEU A 46 -11.88 5.14 -17.63
C LEU A 46 -13.19 4.38 -17.37
N ALA A 47 -13.52 3.39 -18.21
CA ALA A 47 -14.66 2.52 -17.99
C ALA A 47 -14.53 1.73 -16.67
N LEU A 48 -13.33 1.19 -16.39
CA LEU A 48 -13.04 0.53 -15.13
C LEU A 48 -13.17 1.49 -13.93
N GLN A 49 -12.60 2.69 -14.01
CA GLN A 49 -12.68 3.70 -12.93
C GLN A 49 -14.14 4.06 -12.60
N ASN A 50 -14.95 4.30 -13.63
CA ASN A 50 -16.37 4.58 -13.45
C ASN A 50 -17.09 3.39 -12.79
N HIS A 51 -16.79 2.17 -13.21
CA HIS A 51 -17.39 0.98 -12.62
C HIS A 51 -16.97 0.77 -11.17
N VAL A 52 -15.70 1.00 -10.82
CA VAL A 52 -15.19 0.97 -9.44
C VAL A 52 -15.94 1.97 -8.55
N GLN A 53 -16.06 3.22 -8.99
CA GLN A 53 -16.79 4.25 -8.24
C GLN A 53 -18.26 3.89 -8.08
N SER A 54 -18.90 3.40 -9.15
CA SER A 54 -20.32 3.03 -9.13
C SER A 54 -20.58 1.84 -8.22
N ALA A 55 -19.72 0.81 -8.27
CA ALA A 55 -19.83 -0.36 -7.41
C ALA A 55 -19.64 0.01 -5.93
N LEU A 56 -18.70 0.91 -5.61
CA LEU A 56 -18.54 1.42 -4.26
C LEU A 56 -19.79 2.17 -3.77
N VAL A 57 -20.30 3.10 -4.59
CA VAL A 57 -21.50 3.89 -4.29
C VAL A 57 -22.70 2.97 -4.04
N GLU A 58 -22.96 2.00 -4.91
CA GLU A 58 -24.05 1.05 -4.72
C GLU A 58 -23.85 0.16 -3.47
N ALA A 59 -22.61 -0.23 -3.17
CA ALA A 59 -22.31 -1.01 -1.96
C ALA A 59 -22.51 -0.23 -0.66
N ILE A 60 -22.25 1.08 -0.64
CA ILE A 60 -22.50 1.97 0.50
C ILE A 60 -24.00 2.26 0.63
N LYS A 61 -24.66 2.59 -0.49
CA LYS A 61 -26.09 2.88 -0.57
C LYS A 61 -26.93 1.71 -0.05
N GLY A 62 -26.57 0.49 -0.44
CA GLY A 62 -27.30 -0.72 -0.08
C GLY A 62 -28.75 -0.63 -0.55
N GLN A 63 -29.71 -0.78 0.37
CA GLN A 63 -31.15 -0.73 0.06
C GLN A 63 -31.75 0.69 0.12
N HIS A 64 -30.96 1.72 0.46
CA HIS A 64 -31.46 3.08 0.58
C HIS A 64 -31.63 3.73 -0.80
N GLU A 65 -32.52 4.71 -0.92
CA GLU A 65 -32.79 5.39 -2.19
C GLU A 65 -31.61 6.29 -2.63
N LYS A 66 -30.89 6.88 -1.67
CA LYS A 66 -29.72 7.75 -1.86
C LYS A 66 -28.67 7.48 -0.78
N ILE A 67 -27.43 7.96 -1.00
CA ILE A 67 -26.38 7.95 0.02
C ILE A 67 -26.51 9.18 0.91
N GLU A 68 -26.49 8.96 2.22
CA GLU A 68 -26.36 9.98 3.26
C GLU A 68 -25.06 9.77 4.04
N ARG A 69 -24.46 10.85 4.54
CA ARG A 69 -23.15 10.82 5.21
C ARG A 69 -23.08 9.86 6.39
N GLY A 70 -24.17 9.72 7.17
CA GLY A 70 -24.24 8.77 8.28
C GLY A 70 -24.05 7.30 7.86
N GLN A 71 -24.38 6.95 6.61
CA GLN A 71 -24.17 5.60 6.10
C GLN A 71 -22.68 5.24 5.96
N LEU A 72 -21.79 6.22 5.79
CA LEU A 72 -20.35 5.98 5.69
C LEU A 72 -19.79 5.36 6.98
N GLU A 73 -20.34 5.72 8.14
CA GLU A 73 -19.90 5.22 9.44
C GLU A 73 -20.25 3.73 9.63
N GLU A 74 -21.33 3.27 9.00
CA GLU A 74 -21.80 1.89 9.08
C GLU A 74 -21.35 1.03 7.88
N ALA A 75 -20.92 1.67 6.79
CA ALA A 75 -20.54 1.04 5.53
C ALA A 75 -19.38 0.06 5.74
N LYS A 76 -19.62 -1.22 5.46
CA LYS A 76 -18.65 -2.30 5.60
C LYS A 76 -18.97 -3.45 4.66
N GLN A 77 -18.00 -4.34 4.44
CA GLN A 77 -18.26 -5.61 3.79
C GLN A 77 -19.34 -6.38 4.57
N GLY A 78 -20.57 -6.39 4.07
CA GLY A 78 -21.63 -7.26 4.57
C GLY A 78 -21.30 -8.73 4.34
N ASN A 79 -22.14 -9.63 4.84
CA ASN A 79 -21.93 -11.08 4.68
C ASN A 79 -21.98 -11.53 3.20
N ALA A 80 -22.55 -10.72 2.31
CA ALA A 80 -22.54 -10.97 0.86
C ALA A 80 -21.14 -10.84 0.25
N LEU A 81 -20.28 -9.98 0.80
CA LEU A 81 -18.96 -9.68 0.22
C LEU A 81 -17.81 -10.36 0.95
N ALA A 82 -17.99 -10.74 2.23
CA ALA A 82 -16.96 -11.32 3.06
C ALA A 82 -17.48 -12.52 3.86
N ASP A 83 -16.79 -13.66 3.72
CA ASP A 83 -17.11 -14.90 4.42
C ASP A 83 -16.54 -14.89 5.86
N LYS A 84 -17.18 -14.08 6.70
CA LYS A 84 -16.82 -13.95 8.12
C LYS A 84 -17.11 -15.23 8.92
N ALA A 85 -18.01 -16.07 8.43
CA ALA A 85 -18.34 -17.34 9.06
C ALA A 85 -17.19 -18.35 8.89
N TRP A 86 -16.66 -18.50 7.67
CA TRP A 86 -15.46 -19.28 7.39
C TRP A 86 -14.28 -18.81 8.23
N LEU A 87 -14.02 -17.49 8.25
CA LEU A 87 -12.89 -16.96 9.01
C LEU A 87 -13.06 -17.21 10.51
N LYS A 88 -14.26 -16.99 11.07
CA LYS A 88 -14.54 -17.27 12.49
C LYS A 88 -14.38 -18.77 12.80
N ALA A 89 -14.83 -19.65 11.91
CA ALA A 89 -14.70 -21.10 12.08
C ALA A 89 -13.25 -21.59 12.06
N SER A 90 -12.32 -20.85 11.44
CA SER A 90 -10.90 -21.19 11.47
C SER A 90 -10.28 -21.13 12.88
N GLY A 91 -10.85 -20.33 13.78
CA GLY A 91 -10.30 -20.09 15.11
C GLY A 91 -8.95 -19.36 15.13
N TYR A 92 -8.50 -18.80 14.00
CA TYR A 92 -7.20 -18.12 13.92
C TYR A 92 -7.18 -16.83 14.75
N ASP A 93 -6.20 -16.71 15.64
CA ASP A 93 -5.93 -15.49 16.39
C ASP A 93 -4.93 -14.62 15.64
N PHE A 94 -5.35 -13.40 15.29
CA PHE A 94 -4.53 -12.41 14.61
C PHE A 94 -3.51 -11.71 15.53
N GLY A 95 -3.50 -12.00 16.83
CA GLY A 95 -2.54 -11.44 17.77
C GLY A 95 -2.56 -9.90 17.78
N LYS A 96 -3.75 -9.29 17.61
CA LYS A 96 -3.90 -7.86 17.29
C LYS A 96 -3.18 -6.95 18.29
N LYS A 97 -3.22 -7.27 19.59
CA LYS A 97 -2.56 -6.48 20.64
C LYS A 97 -1.04 -6.52 20.50
N ASP A 98 -0.46 -7.69 20.28
CA ASP A 98 0.98 -7.85 20.13
C ASP A 98 1.48 -7.17 18.85
N ASN A 99 0.72 -7.30 17.76
CA ASN A 99 1.01 -6.62 16.51
C ASN A 99 0.88 -5.08 16.61
N GLN A 100 -0.03 -4.57 17.45
CA GLN A 100 -0.10 -3.13 17.78
C GLN A 100 1.13 -2.65 18.54
N GLN A 101 1.58 -3.40 19.56
CA GLN A 101 2.78 -3.06 20.32
C GLN A 101 4.04 -3.14 19.47
N ALA A 102 4.15 -4.15 18.61
CA ALA A 102 5.23 -4.26 17.64
C ALA A 102 5.25 -3.06 16.67
N GLY A 103 4.08 -2.59 16.23
CA GLY A 103 3.95 -1.38 15.42
C GLY A 103 4.42 -0.12 16.14
N ILE A 104 4.07 0.05 17.43
CA ILE A 104 4.54 1.18 18.24
C ILE A 104 6.07 1.13 18.40
N ALA A 105 6.63 -0.04 18.71
CA ALA A 105 8.07 -0.22 18.84
C ALA A 105 8.80 0.05 17.52
N LEU A 106 8.26 -0.43 16.40
CA LEU A 106 8.82 -0.19 15.05
C LEU A 106 8.83 1.31 14.70
N LEU A 107 7.88 2.09 15.20
CA LEU A 107 7.75 3.51 14.89
C LEU A 107 8.34 4.43 15.96
N SER A 108 9.01 3.91 16.99
CA SER A 108 9.50 4.70 18.13
C SER A 108 10.49 5.81 17.74
N ALA A 109 11.17 5.69 16.60
CA ALA A 109 12.06 6.72 16.07
C ALA A 109 11.33 8.03 15.73
N PHE A 110 10.00 8.02 15.56
CA PHE A 110 9.21 9.21 15.29
C PHE A 110 9.37 10.28 16.39
N SER A 111 9.34 9.87 17.66
CA SER A 111 9.41 10.79 18.80
C SER A 111 10.76 11.51 18.94
N ALA A 112 11.79 11.05 18.22
CA ALA A 112 13.12 11.65 18.21
C ALA A 112 13.41 12.45 16.92
N LEU A 113 12.42 12.61 16.03
CA LEU A 113 12.63 13.35 14.78
C LEU A 113 12.91 14.84 15.05
N PRO A 114 13.85 15.46 14.31
CA PRO A 114 14.10 16.89 14.40
C PRO A 114 12.85 17.71 14.04
N GLN A 115 12.67 18.86 14.70
CA GLN A 115 11.56 19.77 14.41
C GLN A 115 11.54 20.22 12.94
N ASP A 116 12.70 20.43 12.34
CA ASP A 116 12.82 20.77 10.91
C ASP A 116 12.26 19.67 10.00
N THR A 117 12.41 18.39 10.37
CA THR A 117 11.82 17.27 9.63
C THR A 117 10.29 17.28 9.74
N LEU A 118 9.75 17.56 10.93
CA LEU A 118 8.30 17.68 11.13
C LEU A 118 7.74 18.87 10.33
N LYS A 119 8.44 20.01 10.33
CA LYS A 119 8.08 21.21 9.57
C LYS A 119 8.07 20.94 8.06
N GLN A 120 9.12 20.33 7.51
CA GLN A 120 9.19 19.98 6.09
C GLN A 120 8.11 18.96 5.70
N SER A 121 7.75 18.06 6.62
CA SER A 121 6.63 17.15 6.40
C SER A 121 5.29 17.89 6.33
N LEU A 122 5.09 18.97 7.10
CA LEU A 122 3.91 19.84 6.98
C LEU A 122 3.91 20.59 5.63
N GLU A 123 5.02 21.24 5.28
CA GLU A 123 5.17 21.97 4.02
C GLU A 123 4.90 21.08 2.79
N THR A 124 5.33 19.82 2.86
CA THR A 124 5.11 18.84 1.79
C THR A 124 3.63 18.47 1.63
N VAL A 125 2.88 18.25 2.72
CA VAL A 125 1.43 17.97 2.61
C VAL A 125 0.67 19.19 2.13
N GLU A 126 1.01 20.39 2.59
CA GLU A 126 0.42 21.64 2.11
C GLU A 126 0.63 21.81 0.60
N SER A 127 1.87 21.62 0.13
CA SER A 127 2.19 21.73 -1.30
C SER A 127 1.41 20.72 -2.15
N ILE A 128 1.36 19.45 -1.75
CA ILE A 128 0.65 18.41 -2.50
C ILE A 128 -0.87 18.66 -2.50
N ASN A 129 -1.45 19.01 -1.35
CA ASN A 129 -2.88 19.27 -1.21
C ASN A 129 -3.33 20.49 -2.05
N LEU A 130 -2.60 21.60 -1.96
CA LEU A 130 -2.93 22.82 -2.69
C LEU A 130 -2.82 22.66 -4.21
N ASN A 131 -1.81 21.92 -4.68
CA ASN A 131 -1.55 21.73 -6.11
C ASN A 131 -2.24 20.48 -6.70
N ALA A 132 -2.98 19.71 -5.91
CA ALA A 132 -3.69 18.54 -6.42
C ALA A 132 -4.78 18.94 -7.44
N SER A 133 -4.81 18.26 -8.58
CA SER A 133 -5.84 18.39 -9.60
C SER A 133 -7.21 17.92 -9.09
N ALA A 134 -8.28 18.27 -9.83
CA ALA A 134 -9.62 17.81 -9.51
C ALA A 134 -9.75 16.28 -9.55
N THR A 135 -9.08 15.62 -10.49
CA THR A 135 -9.07 14.16 -10.64
C THR A 135 -8.30 13.46 -9.51
N LEU A 136 -7.19 14.03 -9.05
CA LEU A 136 -6.51 13.53 -7.83
C LEU A 136 -7.41 13.63 -6.60
N ARG A 137 -8.11 14.76 -6.43
CA ARG A 137 -9.03 14.99 -5.30
C ARG A 137 -10.21 14.03 -5.34
N GLN A 138 -10.83 13.85 -6.51
CA GLN A 138 -11.91 12.88 -6.70
C GLN A 138 -11.46 11.46 -6.37
N GLN A 139 -10.32 11.02 -6.90
CA GLN A 139 -9.79 9.68 -6.58
C GLN A 139 -9.51 9.54 -5.08
N ALA A 140 -8.98 10.59 -4.45
CA ALA A 140 -8.65 10.53 -3.04
C ALA A 140 -9.90 10.41 -2.14
N LEU A 141 -11.01 11.03 -2.51
CA LEU A 141 -12.31 10.86 -1.85
C LEU A 141 -12.85 9.44 -2.01
N ILE A 142 -12.78 8.87 -3.22
CA ILE A 142 -13.19 7.48 -3.49
C ILE A 142 -12.37 6.51 -2.65
N ASP A 143 -11.05 6.69 -2.59
CA ASP A 143 -10.16 5.89 -1.74
C ASP A 143 -10.58 6.00 -0.28
N ALA A 144 -10.84 7.22 0.19
CA ALA A 144 -11.16 7.51 1.57
C ALA A 144 -12.47 6.88 2.04
N GLU A 145 -13.56 7.18 1.36
CA GLU A 145 -14.89 6.68 1.73
C GLU A 145 -15.03 5.19 1.41
N GLY A 146 -14.17 4.66 0.54
CA GLY A 146 -14.12 3.24 0.18
C GLY A 146 -13.24 2.37 1.07
N GLN A 147 -12.62 2.88 2.15
CA GLN A 147 -11.65 2.12 2.97
C GLN A 147 -12.18 0.73 3.40
N ASN A 148 -13.47 0.63 3.69
CA ASN A 148 -14.06 -0.61 4.19
C ASN A 148 -14.37 -1.66 3.11
N TYR A 149 -14.01 -1.40 1.84
CA TYR A 149 -14.18 -2.32 0.71
C TYR A 149 -12.86 -2.52 -0.04
N LEU A 150 -12.86 -3.45 -1.01
CA LEU A 150 -11.67 -3.76 -1.82
C LEU A 150 -11.73 -3.20 -3.26
N TYR A 151 -12.79 -2.46 -3.62
CA TYR A 151 -12.99 -1.93 -4.99
C TYR A 151 -11.80 -1.11 -5.49
N PHE A 152 -11.14 -0.38 -4.58
CA PHE A 152 -10.01 0.48 -4.90
C PHE A 152 -8.81 -0.29 -5.49
N LEU A 153 -8.72 -1.61 -5.31
CA LEU A 153 -7.62 -2.44 -5.84
C LEU A 153 -7.79 -2.78 -7.34
N ALA A 154 -8.99 -2.63 -7.88
CA ALA A 154 -9.32 -3.12 -9.21
C ALA A 154 -8.52 -2.41 -10.32
N ASP A 155 -8.23 -1.13 -10.15
CA ASP A 155 -7.52 -0.32 -11.15
C ASP A 155 -6.10 -0.83 -11.45
N ALA A 156 -5.37 -1.24 -10.42
CA ALA A 156 -4.04 -1.82 -10.54
C ALA A 156 -4.03 -3.25 -11.09
N LEU A 157 -5.17 -3.94 -11.13
CA LEU A 157 -5.29 -5.21 -11.86
C LEU A 157 -5.30 -5.00 -13.38
N GLY A 158 -5.48 -3.76 -13.84
CA GLY A 158 -5.66 -3.39 -15.25
C GLY A 158 -7.11 -3.54 -15.70
N PRO A 159 -7.53 -2.93 -16.82
CA PRO A 159 -8.93 -2.85 -17.24
C PRO A 159 -9.69 -4.19 -17.25
N ARG A 160 -9.12 -5.23 -17.87
CA ARG A 160 -9.79 -6.53 -18.02
C ARG A 160 -9.93 -7.28 -16.69
N LEU A 161 -8.81 -7.52 -16.01
CA LEU A 161 -8.81 -8.27 -14.75
C LEU A 161 -9.46 -7.47 -13.63
N GLY A 162 -9.35 -6.13 -13.64
CA GLY A 162 -10.06 -5.24 -12.74
C GLY A 162 -11.57 -5.32 -12.89
N GLN A 163 -12.07 -5.37 -14.13
CA GLN A 163 -13.51 -5.57 -14.38
C GLN A 163 -13.98 -6.94 -13.86
N ALA A 164 -13.22 -8.00 -14.12
CA ALA A 164 -13.48 -9.33 -13.59
C ALA A 164 -13.48 -9.35 -12.05
N PHE A 165 -12.54 -8.64 -11.42
CA PHE A 165 -12.47 -8.50 -9.97
C PHE A 165 -13.71 -7.82 -9.39
N VAL A 166 -14.13 -6.67 -9.92
CA VAL A 166 -15.32 -5.98 -9.43
C VAL A 166 -16.57 -6.87 -9.58
N ASN A 167 -16.70 -7.56 -10.72
CA ASN A 167 -17.81 -8.48 -10.96
C ASN A 167 -17.83 -9.66 -9.96
N ALA A 168 -16.71 -10.37 -9.80
CA ALA A 168 -16.60 -11.49 -8.86
C ALA A 168 -16.84 -11.04 -7.41
N TYR A 169 -16.30 -9.87 -7.05
CA TYR A 169 -16.48 -9.31 -5.71
C TYR A 169 -17.95 -8.98 -5.42
N ASN A 170 -18.65 -8.33 -6.36
CA ASN A 170 -20.08 -8.04 -6.25
C ASN A 170 -20.95 -9.31 -6.17
N LYS A 171 -20.51 -10.40 -6.80
CA LYS A 171 -21.17 -11.72 -6.72
C LYS A 171 -20.88 -12.46 -5.39
N GLY A 172 -20.01 -11.91 -4.53
CA GLY A 172 -19.57 -12.56 -3.29
C GLY A 172 -18.60 -13.72 -3.49
N GLU A 173 -18.10 -13.93 -4.70
CA GLU A 173 -17.26 -15.08 -5.06
C GLU A 173 -15.84 -14.99 -4.47
N LEU A 174 -15.47 -13.83 -3.95
CA LEU A 174 -14.16 -13.55 -3.34
C LEU A 174 -14.21 -13.54 -1.79
N GLY A 175 -15.27 -14.11 -1.20
CA GLY A 175 -15.62 -13.92 0.22
C GLY A 175 -14.51 -14.26 1.22
N LYS A 176 -13.72 -15.32 1.00
CA LYS A 176 -12.62 -15.72 1.90
C LYS A 176 -11.45 -14.75 1.80
N ALA A 177 -11.07 -14.34 0.59
CA ALA A 177 -10.02 -13.35 0.39
C ALA A 177 -10.42 -12.00 0.99
N ALA A 178 -11.65 -11.57 0.76
CA ALA A 178 -12.19 -10.34 1.35
C ALA A 178 -12.15 -10.38 2.88
N ALA A 179 -12.68 -11.45 3.50
CA ALA A 179 -12.68 -11.60 4.96
C ALA A 179 -11.26 -11.64 5.55
N LEU A 180 -10.36 -12.44 4.95
CA LEU A 180 -8.99 -12.61 5.45
C LEU A 180 -8.19 -11.31 5.32
N ILE A 181 -8.26 -10.63 4.18
CA ILE A 181 -7.55 -9.37 3.93
C ILE A 181 -7.94 -8.33 4.98
N LYS A 182 -9.24 -8.05 5.15
CA LYS A 182 -9.69 -7.03 6.12
C LYS A 182 -9.40 -7.42 7.57
N ALA A 183 -9.45 -8.72 7.90
CA ALA A 183 -9.12 -9.17 9.25
C ALA A 183 -7.61 -9.05 9.57
N SER A 184 -6.76 -9.09 8.55
CA SER A 184 -5.30 -8.95 8.66
C SER A 184 -4.86 -7.50 8.94
N GLU A 185 -5.76 -6.52 8.82
CA GLU A 185 -5.48 -5.15 9.21
C GLU A 185 -5.27 -5.03 10.71
N VAL A 186 -4.11 -4.48 11.08
CA VAL A 186 -3.78 -4.16 12.47
C VAL A 186 -4.10 -2.68 12.72
N SER A 187 -5.07 -2.40 13.59
CA SER A 187 -5.49 -1.02 13.87
C SER A 187 -4.35 -0.18 14.45
N THR A 188 -4.19 1.04 13.93
CA THR A 188 -3.19 2.01 14.40
C THR A 188 -3.67 2.86 15.59
N GLY A 189 -4.86 2.57 16.15
CA GLY A 189 -5.47 3.40 17.19
C GLY A 189 -4.60 3.57 18.44
N GLU A 190 -4.00 2.49 18.93
CA GLU A 190 -3.10 2.55 20.09
C GLU A 190 -1.82 3.34 19.80
N ALA A 191 -1.27 3.22 18.59
CA ALA A 191 -0.13 4.03 18.18
C ALA A 191 -0.49 5.52 18.09
N LYS A 192 -1.68 5.87 17.59
CA LYS A 192 -2.16 7.26 17.55
C LYS A 192 -2.26 7.86 18.95
N LYS A 193 -2.75 7.10 19.94
CA LYS A 193 -2.79 7.53 21.35
C LYS A 193 -1.39 7.68 21.94
N HIS A 194 -0.47 6.78 21.58
CA HIS A 194 0.91 6.79 22.08
C HIS A 194 1.71 8.00 21.57
N PHE A 195 1.64 8.30 20.26
CA PHE A 195 2.41 9.38 19.65
C PHE A 195 1.74 10.75 19.74
N ASP A 196 0.42 10.80 19.98
CA ASP A 196 -0.39 12.01 20.15
C ASP A 196 -0.04 13.15 19.16
N TYR A 197 0.08 12.79 17.89
CA TYR A 197 0.46 13.74 16.84
C TYR A 197 -0.79 14.34 16.19
N LYS A 198 -0.92 15.68 16.21
CA LYS A 198 -2.07 16.38 15.60
C LYS A 198 -2.04 16.27 14.08
N ARG A 199 -3.22 16.29 13.44
CA ARG A 199 -3.36 16.24 11.97
C ARG A 199 -2.98 17.57 11.31
N PRO A 200 -2.59 17.58 10.01
CA PRO A 200 -2.13 18.79 9.32
C PRO A 200 -3.13 19.95 9.36
N PHE A 201 -4.40 19.68 9.03
CA PHE A 201 -5.46 20.70 9.02
C PHE A 201 -5.83 21.24 10.41
N LEU A 202 -5.34 20.63 11.49
CA LEU A 202 -5.52 21.09 12.87
C LEU A 202 -4.34 21.96 13.36
N ILE A 203 -3.27 22.10 12.59
CA ILE A 203 -2.11 22.91 12.97
C ILE A 203 -2.44 24.39 12.78
N PRO A 204 -2.28 25.26 13.79
CA PRO A 204 -2.50 26.68 13.62
C PRO A 204 -1.60 27.28 12.53
N GLY A 205 -2.19 28.08 11.63
CA GLY A 205 -1.45 28.73 10.54
C GLY A 205 -1.12 27.85 9.34
N ASN A 206 -1.68 26.63 9.26
CA ASN A 206 -1.56 25.79 8.07
C ASN A 206 -2.33 26.40 6.87
N THR A 207 -2.01 25.91 5.68
CA THR A 207 -2.61 26.30 4.40
C THR A 207 -3.42 25.19 3.73
N ILE A 208 -3.81 24.15 4.49
CA ILE A 208 -4.55 23.00 3.97
C ILE A 208 -5.93 23.41 3.46
N HIS A 209 -6.21 23.02 2.22
CA HIS A 209 -7.52 23.03 1.61
C HIS A 209 -8.25 21.71 1.92
N LEU A 210 -9.21 21.74 2.85
CA LEU A 210 -10.09 20.59 3.09
C LEU A 210 -10.95 20.34 1.85
N VAL A 211 -10.86 19.11 1.33
CA VAL A 211 -11.47 18.73 0.05
C VAL A 211 -12.95 18.38 0.25
N PRO A 212 -13.91 19.11 -0.36
CA PRO A 212 -15.33 18.78 -0.32
C PRO A 212 -15.62 17.45 -1.02
N ASP A 213 -16.43 16.59 -0.40
CA ASP A 213 -16.85 15.33 -1.03
C ASP A 213 -17.78 15.61 -2.21
N SER A 214 -17.22 15.41 -3.40
CA SER A 214 -17.87 15.52 -4.71
C SER A 214 -17.92 14.18 -5.45
N ALA A 215 -17.44 13.10 -4.83
CA ALA A 215 -17.23 11.82 -5.49
C ALA A 215 -18.19 10.74 -5.00
N VAL A 216 -18.38 10.61 -3.69
CA VAL A 216 -19.12 9.49 -3.10
C VAL A 216 -20.48 9.94 -2.59
N VAL A 217 -20.55 10.76 -1.54
CA VAL A 217 -21.81 11.30 -1.02
C VAL A 217 -22.30 12.48 -1.87
N LYS A 218 -21.35 13.27 -2.40
CA LYS A 218 -21.62 14.48 -3.21
C LYS A 218 -22.43 15.56 -2.48
N ASP A 219 -22.24 15.68 -1.17
CA ASP A 219 -22.88 16.68 -0.32
C ASP A 219 -22.04 17.96 -0.13
N ASN A 220 -20.85 18.02 -0.78
CA ASN A 220 -19.87 19.09 -0.64
C ASN A 220 -19.40 19.34 0.80
N GLN A 221 -19.59 18.39 1.72
CA GLN A 221 -19.00 18.49 3.05
C GLN A 221 -17.50 18.20 2.95
N PRO A 222 -16.64 19.01 3.57
CA PRO A 222 -15.21 18.75 3.56
C PRO A 222 -14.87 17.42 4.22
N TYR A 223 -14.10 16.59 3.53
CA TYR A 223 -13.60 15.35 4.10
C TYR A 223 -12.68 15.66 5.29
N THR A 224 -12.96 15.03 6.44
CA THR A 224 -12.15 15.13 7.65
C THR A 224 -11.87 13.74 8.21
N ALA A 225 -10.96 13.66 9.17
CA ALA A 225 -10.65 12.42 9.86
C ALA A 225 -10.43 12.70 11.35
N ASP A 226 -10.86 11.76 12.20
CA ASP A 226 -10.80 11.85 13.65
C ASP A 226 -9.49 11.28 14.23
N GLY A 227 -9.25 11.52 15.52
CA GLY A 227 -8.07 11.02 16.24
C GLY A 227 -6.71 11.58 15.77
N GLY A 228 -5.62 11.03 16.31
CA GLY A 228 -4.25 11.45 15.99
C GLY A 228 -3.84 11.13 14.55
N SER A 229 -2.77 11.74 14.04
CA SER A 229 -2.28 11.63 12.67
C SER A 229 -1.35 10.42 12.49
N PHE A 230 -0.37 10.25 13.38
CA PHE A 230 0.71 9.26 13.21
C PHE A 230 0.46 7.93 13.95
N PRO A 231 0.63 6.77 13.29
CA PRO A 231 0.67 6.59 11.83
C PRO A 231 -0.75 6.61 11.24
N SER A 232 -0.86 6.69 9.90
CA SER A 232 -2.15 6.75 9.20
C SER A 232 -2.89 5.41 9.14
N GLY A 233 -4.07 5.30 9.75
CA GLY A 233 -4.89 4.08 9.72
C GLY A 233 -5.35 3.70 8.31
N HIS A 234 -5.89 4.65 7.55
CA HIS A 234 -6.30 4.44 6.15
C HIS A 234 -5.13 3.98 5.28
N THR A 235 -3.94 4.56 5.46
CA THR A 235 -2.75 4.11 4.73
C THR A 235 -2.39 2.67 5.11
N ASN A 236 -2.45 2.32 6.38
CA ASN A 236 -2.18 0.95 6.84
C ASN A 236 -3.16 -0.05 6.21
N THR A 237 -4.44 0.28 6.12
CA THR A 237 -5.44 -0.49 5.37
C THR A 237 -5.05 -0.60 3.89
N GLY A 238 -4.86 0.52 3.20
CA GLY A 238 -4.54 0.54 1.77
C GLY A 238 -3.29 -0.27 1.40
N TYR A 239 -2.22 -0.16 2.20
CA TYR A 239 -1.00 -0.95 1.99
C TYR A 239 -1.18 -2.43 2.34
N THR A 240 -1.90 -2.77 3.40
CA THR A 240 -2.14 -4.17 3.80
C THR A 240 -2.97 -4.89 2.74
N ASP A 241 -4.08 -4.29 2.34
CA ASP A 241 -5.01 -4.84 1.35
C ASP A 241 -4.32 -5.04 0.00
N ALA A 242 -3.59 -4.02 -0.46
CA ALA A 242 -2.88 -4.07 -1.72
C ALA A 242 -1.73 -5.08 -1.72
N LEU A 243 -0.96 -5.16 -0.64
CA LEU A 243 0.16 -6.11 -0.55
C LEU A 243 -0.35 -7.55 -0.44
N LEU A 244 -1.40 -7.84 0.33
CA LEU A 244 -1.98 -9.18 0.38
C LEU A 244 -2.60 -9.58 -0.98
N MET A 245 -3.31 -8.67 -1.64
CA MET A 245 -3.80 -8.91 -3.01
C MET A 245 -2.65 -9.19 -3.98
N ALA A 246 -1.54 -8.47 -3.87
CA ALA A 246 -0.34 -8.71 -4.68
C ALA A 246 0.24 -10.12 -4.47
N GLN A 247 0.22 -10.63 -3.24
CA GLN A 247 0.67 -12.00 -2.93
C GLN A 247 -0.29 -13.07 -3.48
N MET A 248 -1.59 -12.75 -3.58
CA MET A 248 -2.60 -13.65 -4.14
C MET A 248 -2.63 -13.63 -5.69
N VAL A 249 -2.35 -12.48 -6.30
CA VAL A 249 -2.33 -12.26 -7.75
C VAL A 249 -0.94 -11.73 -8.19
N PRO A 250 0.13 -12.53 -8.09
CA PRO A 250 1.50 -12.10 -8.39
C PRO A 250 1.73 -11.66 -9.84
N GLU A 251 0.82 -12.03 -10.76
CA GLU A 251 0.77 -11.52 -12.13
C GLU A 251 0.70 -9.98 -12.17
N ARG A 252 0.06 -9.37 -11.15
CA ARG A 252 -0.11 -7.92 -10.98
C ARG A 252 0.63 -7.35 -9.76
N PHE A 253 1.66 -8.05 -9.27
CA PHE A 253 2.33 -7.70 -8.01
C PHE A 253 2.80 -6.23 -7.94
N VAL A 254 3.56 -5.78 -8.95
CA VAL A 254 4.13 -4.41 -8.98
C VAL A 254 3.02 -3.34 -9.07
N PRO A 255 2.08 -3.42 -10.02
CA PRO A 255 0.91 -2.55 -10.03
C PRO A 255 0.16 -2.46 -8.70
N LEU A 256 -0.05 -3.60 -8.02
CA LEU A 256 -0.78 -3.65 -6.75
C LEU A 256 0.00 -2.99 -5.60
N ILE A 257 1.32 -3.20 -5.46
CA ILE A 257 2.08 -2.47 -4.43
C ILE A 257 2.18 -0.96 -4.74
N ASP A 258 2.21 -0.58 -6.02
CA ASP A 258 2.15 0.81 -6.45
C ASP A 258 0.78 1.43 -6.12
N ARG A 259 -0.29 0.64 -6.16
CA ARG A 259 -1.62 1.06 -5.70
C ARG A 259 -1.69 1.36 -4.22
N GLY A 260 -1.03 0.54 -3.39
CA GLY A 260 -0.88 0.82 -1.95
C GLY A 260 -0.17 2.15 -1.72
N ALA A 261 0.90 2.42 -2.47
CA ALA A 261 1.60 3.71 -2.45
C ALA A 261 0.69 4.87 -2.87
N ARG A 262 -0.10 4.69 -3.94
CA ARG A 262 -1.07 5.68 -4.42
C ARG A 262 -2.18 5.95 -3.42
N TYR A 263 -2.65 4.93 -2.69
CA TYR A 263 -3.64 5.08 -1.63
C TYR A 263 -3.10 5.92 -0.47
N GLY A 264 -1.84 5.70 -0.07
CA GLY A 264 -1.15 6.58 0.89
C GLY A 264 -1.06 8.03 0.41
N TYR A 265 -0.70 8.24 -0.86
CA TYR A 265 -0.65 9.56 -1.49
C TYR A 265 -2.02 10.26 -1.50
N SER A 266 -3.13 9.54 -1.70
CA SER A 266 -4.49 10.08 -1.60
C SER A 266 -4.73 10.76 -0.24
N ARG A 267 -4.13 10.26 0.85
CA ARG A 267 -4.30 10.85 2.19
C ARG A 267 -3.62 12.21 2.32
N ILE A 268 -2.55 12.42 1.57
CA ILE A 268 -1.81 13.69 1.51
C ILE A 268 -2.54 14.67 0.58
N VAL A 269 -3.10 14.18 -0.54
CA VAL A 269 -3.98 14.97 -1.42
C VAL A 269 -5.17 15.56 -0.64
N LEU A 270 -5.76 14.79 0.28
CA LEU A 270 -6.84 15.28 1.15
C LEU A 270 -6.38 16.20 2.29
N GLY A 271 -5.06 16.34 2.51
CA GLY A 271 -4.52 17.18 3.58
C GLY A 271 -4.72 16.65 4.99
N VAL A 272 -5.14 15.38 5.14
CA VAL A 272 -5.48 14.78 6.46
C VAL A 272 -4.34 14.02 7.12
N HIS A 273 -3.23 13.79 6.39
CA HIS A 273 -2.05 13.07 6.85
C HIS A 273 -0.76 13.65 6.27
N TYR A 274 0.30 13.56 7.07
CA TYR A 274 1.66 13.92 6.68
C TYR A 274 2.34 12.80 5.90
N PRO A 275 3.35 13.10 5.07
CA PRO A 275 4.31 12.13 4.57
C PRO A 275 4.83 11.13 5.62
N LEU A 276 5.21 11.62 6.81
CA LEU A 276 5.70 10.76 7.90
C LEU A 276 4.67 9.71 8.34
N ASP A 277 3.39 10.09 8.42
CA ASP A 277 2.30 9.17 8.77
C ASP A 277 2.17 8.04 7.75
N VAL A 278 2.29 8.39 6.47
CA VAL A 278 2.15 7.46 5.34
C VAL A 278 3.34 6.52 5.27
N MET A 279 4.56 7.05 5.44
CA MET A 279 5.79 6.26 5.53
C MET A 279 5.76 5.28 6.71
N GLY A 280 5.36 5.75 7.91
CA GLY A 280 5.24 4.90 9.09
C GLY A 280 4.21 3.78 8.90
N SER A 281 3.05 4.07 8.30
CA SER A 281 2.05 3.05 8.00
C SER A 281 2.52 2.02 6.97
N ARG A 282 3.29 2.43 5.95
CA ARG A 282 3.91 1.47 5.02
C ARG A 282 4.80 0.48 5.77
N MET A 283 5.67 0.98 6.67
CA MET A 283 6.58 0.15 7.44
C MET A 283 5.82 -0.92 8.24
N VAL A 284 4.78 -0.49 8.97
CA VAL A 284 3.94 -1.38 9.79
C VAL A 284 3.19 -2.39 8.94
N ALA A 285 2.57 -1.97 7.82
CA ALA A 285 1.82 -2.86 6.94
C ALA A 285 2.74 -3.95 6.33
N GLN A 286 3.91 -3.57 5.82
CA GLN A 286 4.88 -4.52 5.25
C GLN A 286 5.39 -5.51 6.30
N ARG A 287 5.71 -5.03 7.52
CA ARG A 287 6.11 -5.88 8.65
C ARG A 287 5.02 -6.87 9.02
N ASN A 288 3.77 -6.41 9.14
CA ASN A 288 2.65 -7.25 9.56
C ASN A 288 2.27 -8.29 8.51
N VAL A 289 2.28 -7.93 7.22
CA VAL A 289 2.06 -8.91 6.15
C VAL A 289 3.16 -9.96 6.15
N ALA A 290 4.44 -9.57 6.30
CA ALA A 290 5.53 -10.52 6.43
C ALA A 290 5.34 -11.43 7.66
N HIS A 291 4.93 -10.87 8.81
CA HIS A 291 4.65 -11.64 10.01
C HIS A 291 3.57 -12.71 9.78
N TYR A 292 2.40 -12.33 9.24
CA TYR A 292 1.32 -13.27 8.98
C TYR A 292 1.69 -14.34 7.95
N LEU A 293 2.37 -13.98 6.86
CA LEU A 293 2.76 -14.96 5.83
C LEU A 293 3.81 -15.98 6.31
N ASN A 294 4.54 -15.69 7.38
CA ASN A 294 5.45 -16.64 8.03
C ASN A 294 4.77 -17.52 9.10
N ASP A 295 3.52 -17.22 9.48
CA ASP A 295 2.74 -18.07 10.38
C ASP A 295 2.08 -19.21 9.57
N ALA A 296 2.39 -20.45 9.92
CA ALA A 296 1.88 -21.63 9.24
C ALA A 296 0.34 -21.76 9.31
N ALA A 297 -0.28 -21.34 10.41
CA ALA A 297 -1.73 -21.41 10.56
C ALA A 297 -2.43 -20.35 9.68
N TYR A 298 -1.87 -19.14 9.62
CA TYR A 298 -2.33 -18.11 8.69
C TYR A 298 -2.11 -18.54 7.24
N ARG A 299 -0.94 -19.12 6.93
CA ARG A 299 -0.57 -19.52 5.58
C ARG A 299 -1.58 -20.49 4.98
N LYS A 300 -2.12 -21.42 5.78
CA LYS A 300 -3.19 -22.32 5.34
C LYS A 300 -4.45 -21.55 4.90
N LEU A 301 -4.89 -20.57 5.69
CA LEU A 301 -6.05 -19.74 5.35
C LEU A 301 -5.78 -18.86 4.13
N PHE A 302 -4.57 -18.30 4.05
CA PHE A 302 -4.13 -17.50 2.92
C PHE A 302 -4.15 -18.30 1.62
N ASP A 303 -3.62 -19.51 1.62
CA ASP A 303 -3.58 -20.36 0.42
C ASP A 303 -5.01 -20.78 0.00
N GLU A 304 -5.89 -21.09 0.94
CA GLU A 304 -7.30 -21.40 0.66
C GLU A 304 -8.06 -20.19 0.08
N ALA A 305 -7.89 -19.01 0.68
CA ALA A 305 -8.50 -17.77 0.22
C ALA A 305 -7.95 -17.34 -1.15
N LYS A 306 -6.64 -17.49 -1.36
CA LYS A 306 -5.96 -17.25 -2.63
C LYS A 306 -6.52 -18.15 -3.72
N GLN A 307 -6.73 -19.44 -3.44
CA GLN A 307 -7.29 -20.37 -4.41
C GLN A 307 -8.70 -19.94 -4.84
N GLN A 308 -9.60 -19.66 -3.88
CA GLN A 308 -10.95 -19.18 -4.19
C GLN A 308 -10.93 -17.92 -5.05
N LEU A 309 -10.11 -16.93 -4.67
CA LEU A 309 -9.97 -15.69 -5.42
C LEU A 309 -9.54 -15.95 -6.86
N ARG A 310 -8.52 -16.79 -7.05
CA ARG A 310 -7.97 -17.07 -8.38
C ARG A 310 -8.98 -17.80 -9.25
N ASP A 311 -9.68 -18.81 -8.71
CA ASP A 311 -10.70 -19.56 -9.44
C ASP A 311 -11.85 -18.67 -9.90
N ALA A 312 -12.33 -17.78 -9.04
CA ALA A 312 -13.39 -16.83 -9.36
C ALA A 312 -12.95 -15.84 -10.45
N LEU A 313 -11.72 -15.33 -10.37
CA LEU A 313 -11.18 -14.43 -11.38
C LEU A 313 -10.97 -15.11 -12.74
N GLU A 314 -10.50 -16.36 -12.78
CA GLU A 314 -10.38 -17.11 -14.05
C GLU A 314 -11.74 -17.40 -14.67
N LYS A 315 -12.73 -17.74 -13.84
CA LYS A 315 -14.12 -17.91 -14.27
C LYS A 315 -14.68 -16.63 -14.88
N GLU A 316 -14.55 -15.48 -14.21
CA GLU A 316 -15.02 -14.20 -14.74
C GLU A 316 -14.28 -13.76 -16.00
N CYS A 317 -12.97 -14.02 -16.09
CA CYS A 317 -12.17 -13.71 -17.27
C CYS A 317 -12.42 -14.67 -18.45
N GLY A 318 -12.92 -15.88 -18.20
CA GLY A 318 -13.03 -16.94 -19.20
C GLY A 318 -11.68 -17.43 -19.75
N MET A 319 -10.58 -17.17 -19.02
CA MET A 319 -9.20 -17.49 -19.42
C MET A 319 -8.28 -17.51 -18.19
N SER A 320 -7.05 -18.03 -18.36
CA SER A 320 -6.04 -18.03 -17.28
C SER A 320 -5.75 -16.61 -16.77
N LEU A 321 -5.40 -16.48 -15.48
CA LEU A 321 -5.03 -15.16 -14.92
C LEU A 321 -3.86 -14.51 -15.62
N LYS A 322 -2.87 -15.30 -16.05
CA LYS A 322 -1.72 -14.79 -16.81
C LYS A 322 -2.17 -14.08 -18.10
N ALA A 323 -3.14 -14.65 -18.81
CA ALA A 323 -3.69 -14.05 -20.02
C ALA A 323 -4.62 -12.86 -19.70
N CYS A 324 -5.40 -12.95 -18.62
CA CYS A 324 -6.32 -11.87 -18.23
C CYS A 324 -5.58 -10.63 -17.71
N ALA A 325 -4.48 -10.82 -16.99
CA ALA A 325 -3.61 -9.77 -16.44
C ALA A 325 -2.74 -9.07 -17.50
N GLN A 326 -2.65 -9.64 -18.71
CA GLN A 326 -1.94 -9.02 -19.83
C GLN A 326 -2.83 -7.95 -20.47
N VAL A 327 -2.42 -6.71 -20.31
CA VAL A 327 -3.06 -5.54 -20.91
C VAL A 327 -2.02 -4.83 -21.78
N PRO A 328 -2.38 -4.33 -22.98
CA PRO A 328 -1.51 -3.43 -23.72
C PRO A 328 -1.09 -2.25 -22.85
N LEU A 329 0.21 -1.94 -22.77
CA LEU A 329 0.75 -0.92 -21.85
C LEU A 329 0.05 0.45 -21.97
N LYS A 330 -0.39 0.83 -23.17
CA LYS A 330 -1.13 2.09 -23.40
C LYS A 330 -2.46 2.15 -22.63
N ALA A 331 -3.06 1.00 -22.32
CA ALA A 331 -4.31 0.90 -21.55
C ALA A 331 -4.08 0.55 -20.07
N ASP A 332 -2.83 0.54 -19.60
CA ASP A 332 -2.46 0.11 -18.25
C ASP A 332 -1.49 1.10 -17.60
N PRO A 333 -2.00 2.22 -17.06
CA PRO A 333 -1.14 3.24 -16.49
C PRO A 333 -0.36 2.78 -15.25
N TYR A 334 -0.86 1.77 -14.52
CA TYR A 334 -0.12 1.20 -13.38
C TYR A 334 1.09 0.35 -13.81
N ALA A 335 1.08 -0.22 -15.01
CA ALA A 335 2.23 -0.92 -15.56
C ALA A 335 3.24 0.01 -16.27
N ALA A 336 2.95 1.31 -16.34
CA ALA A 336 3.81 2.28 -17.02
C ALA A 336 5.09 2.55 -16.22
N GLN A 337 6.21 2.74 -16.94
CA GLN A 337 7.54 2.97 -16.34
C GLN A 337 7.61 4.14 -15.34
N PRO A 338 6.88 5.28 -15.52
CA PRO A 338 6.88 6.35 -14.53
C PRO A 338 6.35 5.96 -13.14
N MET A 339 5.57 4.88 -12.99
CA MET A 339 5.12 4.42 -11.68
C MET A 339 6.27 4.00 -10.76
N GLN A 340 7.41 3.56 -11.32
CA GLN A 340 8.62 3.33 -10.54
C GLN A 340 9.13 4.62 -9.88
N THR A 341 9.09 5.75 -10.60
CA THR A 341 9.46 7.07 -10.07
C THR A 341 8.50 7.47 -8.96
N PHE A 342 7.20 7.29 -9.17
CA PHE A 342 6.18 7.56 -8.15
C PHE A 342 6.40 6.70 -6.90
N TYR A 343 6.61 5.40 -7.03
CA TYR A 343 6.88 4.50 -5.90
C TYR A 343 8.09 4.97 -5.11
N ARG A 344 9.23 5.22 -5.78
CA ARG A 344 10.46 5.72 -5.15
C ARG A 344 10.26 7.07 -4.46
N PHE A 345 9.49 7.97 -5.05
CA PHE A 345 9.09 9.22 -4.40
C PHE A 345 8.34 8.95 -3.09
N THR A 346 7.28 8.14 -3.10
CA THR A 346 6.49 7.85 -1.89
C THR A 346 7.28 7.12 -0.79
N MET A 347 8.46 6.58 -1.12
CA MET A 347 9.34 6.03 -0.10
C MET A 347 9.85 7.06 0.89
N THR A 348 9.97 8.33 0.46
CA THR A 348 10.63 9.42 1.21
C THR A 348 9.88 10.76 1.17
N TYR A 349 9.00 10.97 0.19
CA TYR A 349 8.28 12.23 -0.09
C TYR A 349 9.20 13.45 -0.22
N ASN A 350 10.40 13.26 -0.76
CA ASN A 350 11.47 14.26 -0.80
C ASN A 350 11.95 14.76 0.58
N LEU A 351 11.55 14.14 1.68
CA LEU A 351 12.11 14.47 2.98
C LEU A 351 13.62 14.16 2.98
N PRO A 352 14.46 15.06 3.50
CA PRO A 352 15.90 14.95 3.38
C PRO A 352 16.43 13.80 4.23
N ALA A 353 17.44 13.12 3.69
CA ALA A 353 18.25 12.20 4.48
C ALA A 353 19.23 13.01 5.34
N GLN A 354 19.41 12.58 6.59
CA GLN A 354 20.46 13.08 7.47
C GLN A 354 21.83 12.57 7.00
N PRO A 355 22.90 13.38 7.12
CA PRO A 355 24.26 12.92 6.84
C PRO A 355 24.65 11.77 7.77
N VAL A 356 24.73 10.56 7.23
CA VAL A 356 25.11 9.35 7.97
C VAL A 356 26.15 8.56 7.19
N LYS A 357 26.97 7.77 7.89
CA LYS A 357 27.86 6.82 7.24
C LYS A 357 27.02 5.80 6.48
N ALA A 358 27.30 5.62 5.19
CA ALA A 358 26.63 4.62 4.37
C ALA A 358 26.73 3.23 5.03
N ALA A 359 25.59 2.57 5.20
CA ALA A 359 25.51 1.26 5.82
C ALA A 359 24.58 0.32 5.02
N PRO A 360 24.99 -0.96 4.84
CA PRO A 360 24.12 -1.96 4.25
C PRO A 360 22.88 -2.14 5.13
N VAL A 361 21.74 -2.43 4.52
CA VAL A 361 20.53 -2.79 5.27
C VAL A 361 20.68 -4.22 5.82
N VAL A 362 20.25 -4.45 7.06
CA VAL A 362 20.13 -5.79 7.63
C VAL A 362 18.72 -6.28 7.35
N VAL A 363 18.56 -7.31 6.53
CA VAL A 363 17.24 -7.87 6.21
C VAL A 363 16.82 -8.82 7.34
N PRO A 364 15.73 -8.55 8.09
CA PRO A 364 15.22 -9.44 9.12
C PRO A 364 14.86 -10.80 8.53
N GLN A 365 15.08 -11.87 9.29
CA GLN A 365 14.64 -13.20 8.91
C GLN A 365 13.12 -13.22 8.72
N GLY A 366 12.65 -13.83 7.63
CA GLY A 366 11.24 -13.92 7.28
C GLY A 366 10.76 -12.79 6.36
N ALA A 367 11.48 -11.68 6.24
CA ALA A 367 11.10 -10.59 5.32
C ALA A 367 11.15 -11.03 3.84
N GLU A 368 11.94 -12.04 3.51
CA GLU A 368 11.99 -12.64 2.17
C GLU A 368 10.66 -13.21 1.68
N VAL A 369 9.72 -13.51 2.59
CA VAL A 369 8.37 -14.01 2.24
C VAL A 369 7.63 -13.01 1.35
N LEU A 370 7.91 -11.71 1.49
CA LEU A 370 7.30 -10.65 0.67
C LEU A 370 7.65 -10.78 -0.82
N LEU A 371 8.71 -11.50 -1.16
CA LEU A 371 9.12 -11.76 -2.54
C LEU A 371 8.80 -13.20 -3.00
N GLU A 372 8.17 -14.02 -2.15
CA GLU A 372 7.91 -15.43 -2.46
C GLU A 372 6.94 -15.60 -3.65
N ALA A 373 5.76 -14.98 -3.58
CA ALA A 373 4.77 -15.08 -4.64
C ALA A 373 5.22 -14.48 -5.99
N PRO A 374 5.85 -13.28 -6.06
CA PRO A 374 6.27 -12.72 -7.34
C PRO A 374 7.56 -13.33 -7.90
N LEU A 375 8.39 -13.97 -7.07
CA LEU A 375 9.67 -14.57 -7.46
C LEU A 375 9.80 -16.00 -6.89
N PRO A 376 8.94 -16.95 -7.30
CA PRO A 376 8.84 -18.28 -6.70
C PRO A 376 10.11 -19.12 -6.92
N ASN A 377 10.86 -18.87 -8.00
CA ASN A 377 12.04 -19.64 -8.38
C ASN A 377 13.32 -19.24 -7.62
N LEU A 378 13.29 -18.18 -6.82
CA LEU A 378 14.44 -17.74 -6.05
C LEU A 378 14.44 -18.37 -4.65
N SER A 379 15.62 -18.76 -4.17
CA SER A 379 15.78 -19.19 -2.77
C SER A 379 15.54 -18.04 -1.80
N ALA A 380 15.27 -18.36 -0.53
CA ALA A 380 15.17 -17.36 0.54
C ALA A 380 16.39 -16.44 0.61
N ALA A 381 17.61 -16.99 0.44
CA ALA A 381 18.84 -16.21 0.42
C ALA A 381 18.90 -15.22 -0.75
N GLN A 382 18.51 -15.65 -1.95
CA GLN A 382 18.46 -14.78 -3.14
C GLN A 382 17.43 -13.65 -2.96
N ARG A 383 16.26 -13.95 -2.36
CA ARG A 383 15.26 -12.93 -2.04
C ARG A 383 15.76 -11.93 -0.99
N ARG A 384 16.44 -12.38 0.06
CA ARG A 384 17.08 -11.45 1.04
C ARG A 384 18.14 -10.59 0.37
N GLN A 385 18.95 -11.14 -0.53
CA GLN A 385 19.93 -10.36 -1.30
C GLN A 385 19.27 -9.32 -2.21
N LEU A 386 18.14 -9.66 -2.82
CA LEU A 386 17.32 -8.71 -3.60
C LEU A 386 16.82 -7.55 -2.73
N LEU A 387 16.19 -7.86 -1.60
CA LEU A 387 15.71 -6.84 -0.66
C LEU A 387 16.86 -5.93 -0.19
N ALA A 388 18.03 -6.51 0.09
CA ALA A 388 19.19 -5.75 0.51
C ALA A 388 19.75 -4.83 -0.58
N ARG A 389 19.85 -5.33 -1.82
CA ARG A 389 20.48 -4.57 -2.93
C ARG A 389 19.60 -3.45 -3.48
N THR A 390 18.27 -3.55 -3.32
CA THR A 390 17.33 -2.55 -3.83
C THR A 390 16.81 -1.60 -2.76
N ALA A 391 17.15 -1.84 -1.48
CA ALA A 391 16.80 -0.93 -0.39
C ALA A 391 17.37 0.47 -0.59
N LEU A 392 16.67 1.47 -0.06
CA LEU A 392 17.13 2.86 -0.09
C LEU A 392 18.45 3.06 0.68
N ALA A 393 19.06 4.23 0.47
CA ALA A 393 20.10 4.74 1.36
C ALA A 393 19.61 4.83 2.82
N ASN A 394 20.53 4.79 3.79
CA ASN A 394 20.21 5.15 5.17
C ASN A 394 20.17 6.67 5.35
N GLY A 395 19.60 7.12 6.47
CA GLY A 395 19.56 8.53 6.86
C GLY A 395 18.20 9.20 6.67
N TYR A 396 17.28 8.58 5.95
CA TYR A 396 15.90 9.09 5.84
C TYR A 396 15.15 9.01 7.18
N PRO A 397 14.14 9.87 7.40
CA PRO A 397 13.32 9.83 8.60
C PRO A 397 12.73 8.44 8.86
N LEU A 398 12.55 8.11 10.14
CA LEU A 398 12.06 6.80 10.64
C LEU A 398 13.05 5.63 10.50
N SER A 399 14.29 5.87 10.07
CA SER A 399 15.30 4.80 9.93
C SER A 399 15.76 4.19 11.25
N GLY A 400 15.78 4.93 12.36
CA GLY A 400 16.02 4.41 13.72
C GLY A 400 17.09 3.32 13.89
N ASN A 401 16.75 2.22 14.58
CA ASN A 401 17.60 1.04 14.78
C ASN A 401 17.65 0.12 13.54
N ALA A 402 18.35 -1.02 13.59
CA ALA A 402 18.52 -1.91 12.44
C ALA A 402 17.20 -2.45 11.83
N ASP A 403 16.22 -2.82 12.66
CA ASP A 403 14.92 -3.33 12.18
C ASP A 403 14.08 -2.19 11.59
N GLN A 404 14.02 -1.06 12.29
CA GLN A 404 13.37 0.16 11.81
C GLN A 404 13.96 0.61 10.46
N SER A 405 15.28 0.51 10.32
CA SER A 405 16.01 0.88 9.12
C SER A 405 15.61 0.00 7.94
N PHE A 406 15.43 -1.30 8.14
CA PHE A 406 14.99 -2.18 7.06
C PHE A 406 13.60 -1.81 6.55
N TRP A 407 12.60 -1.72 7.44
CA TRP A 407 11.22 -1.46 7.02
C TRP A 407 11.05 -0.07 6.42
N GLN A 408 11.85 0.92 6.86
CA GLN A 408 11.87 2.24 6.23
C GLN A 408 12.37 2.16 4.78
N ARG A 409 13.40 1.34 4.53
CA ARG A 409 14.21 1.32 3.30
C ARG A 409 13.77 0.27 2.28
N VAL A 410 12.95 -0.71 2.65
CA VAL A 410 12.59 -1.84 1.77
C VAL A 410 11.83 -1.36 0.53
N ASN A 411 12.39 -1.65 -0.65
CA ASN A 411 11.85 -1.25 -1.95
C ASN A 411 11.38 -2.50 -2.71
N LEU A 412 10.09 -2.84 -2.54
CA LEU A 412 9.51 -4.04 -3.15
C LEU A 412 9.36 -3.90 -4.68
N HIS A 413 9.08 -2.69 -5.18
CA HIS A 413 8.98 -2.42 -6.61
C HIS A 413 10.29 -2.77 -7.31
N ASP A 414 11.40 -2.19 -6.85
CA ASP A 414 12.71 -2.44 -7.46
C ASP A 414 13.18 -3.87 -7.22
N ALA A 415 12.89 -4.47 -6.06
CA ALA A 415 13.24 -5.85 -5.78
C ALA A 415 12.60 -6.82 -6.78
N VAL A 416 11.30 -6.70 -7.03
CA VAL A 416 10.58 -7.55 -7.99
C VAL A 416 11.00 -7.25 -9.42
N SER A 417 11.08 -5.98 -9.80
CA SER A 417 11.52 -5.58 -11.15
C SER A 417 12.94 -6.04 -11.47
N ALA A 418 13.84 -6.09 -10.48
CA ALA A 418 15.20 -6.58 -10.66
C ALA A 418 15.33 -8.11 -10.56
N GLY A 419 14.39 -8.80 -9.90
CA GLY A 419 14.35 -10.26 -9.81
C GLY A 419 13.71 -10.96 -11.00
N ARG A 420 12.93 -10.23 -11.81
CA ARG A 420 12.33 -10.71 -13.07
C ARG A 420 13.24 -10.60 -14.30
N ARG A 421 14.39 -9.92 -14.16
CA ARG A 421 15.35 -9.68 -15.24
C ARG A 421 16.31 -10.82 -15.45
#